data_AF-A0A8G2BXW6-F1
#
_entry.id   AF-A0A8G2BXW6-F1
#
_cell.length_a   1.000
_cell.length_b   1.000
_cell.length_c   1.000
_cell.angle_alpha   90.00
_cell.angle_beta   90.00
_cell.angle_gamma   90.00
#
_symmetry.space_group_name_H-M   'P 1'
#
loop_
_entity.id
_entity.type
_entity.pdbx_description
1 polymer ?
#
loop_
_entity_poly.entity_id
_entity_poly.type
_entity_poly.pdbx_seq_one_letter_code
_entity_poly.pdbx_strand_id
1 'polypeptide(L)'
;MRVLYGIIISLLCAFTAYSQAVKQTSLETNDFQNWMSKLADNTRLCLISIPGSHDSGACRNGGILLQTQDIDIASQLAEGIRCFDIRLQAMEDGKLGVYHGPAFQDIYWEENVLADFIRFLQKNPSETLIVSLKKENGKISDYARSLSSTLEKPEYQSYFIQDFRPDITLGECRGKILFMHRDHAMKNYPGVECLGSVWGDNATFNMSMRDNNGTEGRAIVEDEYLYPSDEKAGYKTQVCIDNINKRASEPANSDLWAITFVSATAVPVSGPIHFAEKVNEPVAKHIRRLGKSSCGIVLIDFAGSAKGKMVTEALIQSNM
;
A
#
# COMPACT_ATOMS: atom_id res chain seq x y z
N MET A 1 29.02 -16.70 59.89
CA MET A 1 29.29 -15.54 59.01
C MET A 1 29.90 -15.88 57.64
N ARG A 2 30.50 -17.07 57.41
CA ARG A 2 31.07 -17.45 56.08
C ARG A 2 30.11 -18.13 55.11
N VAL A 3 28.95 -18.62 55.57
CA VAL A 3 27.98 -19.34 54.72
C VAL A 3 27.01 -18.40 53.98
N LEU A 4 26.67 -17.23 54.56
CA LEU A 4 25.82 -16.24 53.89
C LEU A 4 26.50 -15.52 52.71
N TYR A 5 27.84 -15.37 52.73
CA TYR A 5 28.57 -14.69 51.65
C TYR A 5 28.64 -15.52 50.36
N GLY A 6 28.64 -16.86 50.45
CA GLY A 6 28.67 -17.75 49.29
C GLY A 6 27.36 -17.75 48.49
N ILE A 7 26.22 -17.63 49.17
CA ILE A 7 24.89 -17.66 48.54
C ILE A 7 24.58 -16.35 47.82
N ILE A 8 25.08 -15.21 48.32
CA ILE A 8 24.91 -13.90 47.70
C ILE A 8 25.72 -13.78 46.40
N ILE A 9 26.93 -14.37 46.36
CA ILE A 9 27.78 -14.36 45.15
C ILE A 9 27.21 -15.28 44.06
N SER A 10 26.63 -16.44 44.41
CA SER A 10 26.01 -17.33 43.41
C SER A 10 24.74 -16.74 42.78
N LEU A 11 23.94 -15.97 43.55
CA LEU A 11 22.77 -15.27 43.04
C LEU A 11 23.13 -14.06 42.15
N LEU A 12 24.21 -13.33 42.48
CA LEU A 12 24.72 -12.27 41.60
C LEU A 12 25.27 -12.82 40.28
N CYS A 13 25.98 -13.95 40.31
CA CYS A 13 26.48 -14.60 39.08
C CYS A 13 25.34 -15.12 38.18
N ALA A 14 24.27 -15.65 38.77
CA ALA A 14 23.08 -16.08 38.03
C ALA A 14 22.30 -14.89 37.43
N PHE A 15 22.22 -13.76 38.14
CA PHE A 15 21.63 -12.52 37.61
C PHE A 15 22.48 -11.89 36.50
N THR A 16 23.81 -11.93 36.59
CA THR A 16 24.68 -11.47 35.51
C THR A 16 24.67 -12.39 34.30
N ALA A 17 24.54 -13.72 34.50
CA ALA A 17 24.41 -14.68 33.40
C ALA A 17 23.03 -14.59 32.72
N TYR A 18 21.95 -14.35 33.48
CA TYR A 18 20.63 -14.06 32.92
C TYR A 18 20.61 -12.70 32.22
N SER A 19 21.22 -11.67 32.80
CA SER A 19 21.38 -10.35 32.18
C SER A 19 22.26 -10.38 30.92
N GLN A 20 23.21 -11.31 30.81
CA GLN A 20 24.03 -11.51 29.61
C GLN A 20 23.39 -12.45 28.59
N ALA A 21 22.48 -13.34 28.99
CA ALA A 21 21.61 -14.12 28.09
C ALA A 21 20.44 -13.28 27.54
N VAL A 22 20.10 -12.18 28.23
CA VAL A 22 19.29 -11.06 27.69
C VAL A 22 20.23 -9.98 27.10
N LYS A 23 21.37 -10.39 26.52
CA LYS A 23 21.83 -9.72 25.30
C LYS A 23 20.78 -9.99 24.25
N GLN A 24 19.78 -9.12 24.23
CA GLN A 24 19.23 -8.50 23.05
C GLN A 24 19.81 -9.19 21.80
N THR A 25 19.15 -10.27 21.37
CA THR A 25 19.04 -10.54 19.94
C THR A 25 18.72 -9.17 19.37
N SER A 26 19.68 -8.61 18.66
CA SER A 26 19.51 -7.41 17.89
C SER A 26 18.15 -7.55 17.23
N LEU A 27 17.17 -6.75 17.65
CA LEU A 27 16.15 -6.35 16.71
C LEU A 27 17.00 -5.66 15.64
N GLU A 28 17.38 -6.42 14.61
CA GLU A 28 17.68 -5.82 13.33
C GLU A 28 16.52 -4.86 13.15
N THR A 29 16.81 -3.56 13.23
CA THR A 29 15.87 -2.55 12.81
C THR A 29 15.60 -2.95 11.38
N ASN A 30 14.48 -3.65 11.15
CA ASN A 30 14.07 -4.07 9.84
C ASN A 30 13.99 -2.78 9.06
N ASP A 31 14.98 -2.53 8.22
CA ASP A 31 15.03 -1.35 7.40
C ASP A 31 13.99 -1.54 6.30
N PHE A 32 12.74 -1.26 6.65
CA PHE A 32 11.62 -1.29 5.72
C PHE A 32 11.69 -0.09 4.76
N GLN A 33 12.62 0.85 4.92
CA GLN A 33 12.74 1.99 4.01
C GLN A 33 13.35 1.58 2.66
N ASN A 34 14.06 0.45 2.60
CA ASN A 34 14.72 -0.02 1.38
C ASN A 34 14.51 -1.52 1.13
N TRP A 35 13.38 -2.08 1.56
CA TRP A 35 13.18 -3.53 1.52
C TRP A 35 13.22 -4.12 0.10
N MET A 36 12.86 -3.35 -0.93
CA MET A 36 12.93 -3.80 -2.33
C MET A 36 14.38 -3.91 -2.83
N SER A 37 15.38 -3.31 -2.16
CA SER A 37 16.81 -3.47 -2.47
C SER A 37 17.30 -4.92 -2.38
N LYS A 38 16.60 -5.76 -1.59
CA LYS A 38 16.92 -7.16 -1.37
C LYS A 38 16.41 -8.08 -2.48
N LEU A 39 15.55 -7.57 -3.36
CA LEU A 39 14.95 -8.32 -4.47
C LEU A 39 15.79 -8.17 -5.73
N ALA A 40 15.82 -9.21 -6.58
CA ALA A 40 16.55 -9.16 -7.84
C ALA A 40 15.85 -8.26 -8.87
N ASP A 41 16.64 -7.54 -9.69
CA ASP A 41 16.12 -6.62 -10.70
C ASP A 41 15.20 -7.28 -11.72
N ASN A 42 15.44 -8.54 -12.08
CA ASN A 42 14.62 -9.31 -13.01
C ASN A 42 13.30 -9.83 -12.40
N THR A 43 13.02 -9.53 -11.13
CA THR A 43 11.76 -9.89 -10.48
C THR A 43 10.62 -9.08 -11.12
N ARG A 44 9.64 -9.76 -11.72
CA ARG A 44 8.45 -9.07 -12.27
C ARG A 44 7.65 -8.41 -11.15
N LEU A 45 7.23 -7.17 -11.35
CA LEU A 45 6.57 -6.36 -10.33
C LEU A 45 5.25 -7.00 -9.86
N CYS A 46 4.54 -7.69 -10.75
CA CYS A 46 3.30 -8.44 -10.46
C CYS A 46 3.47 -9.63 -9.50
N LEU A 47 4.70 -10.10 -9.28
CA LEU A 47 5.02 -11.21 -8.38
C LEU A 47 5.42 -10.74 -6.98
N ILE A 48 5.62 -9.44 -6.78
CA ILE A 48 6.03 -8.88 -5.50
C ILE A 48 4.78 -8.69 -4.65
N SER A 49 4.82 -9.17 -3.41
CA SER A 49 3.84 -8.80 -2.38
C SER A 49 4.11 -7.37 -1.94
N ILE A 50 3.22 -6.44 -2.29
CA ILE A 50 3.43 -5.00 -2.08
C ILE A 50 2.45 -4.49 -1.01
N PRO A 51 2.95 -4.03 0.15
CA PRO A 51 2.13 -3.30 1.11
C PRO A 51 1.65 -1.98 0.50
N GLY A 52 0.34 -1.76 0.57
CA GLY A 52 -0.31 -0.53 0.15
C GLY A 52 -1.16 0.09 1.24
N SER A 53 -1.48 1.38 1.10
CA SER A 53 -2.41 2.12 1.95
C SER A 53 -3.66 2.51 1.18
N HIS A 54 -4.85 2.21 1.73
CA HIS A 54 -6.13 2.68 1.21
C HIS A 54 -6.36 4.15 1.59
N ASP A 55 -6.89 4.96 0.66
CA ASP A 55 -7.12 6.40 0.85
C ASP A 55 -5.95 7.08 1.58
N SER A 56 -4.74 6.93 1.04
CA SER A 56 -3.47 7.11 1.75
C SER A 56 -3.30 8.49 2.41
N GLY A 57 -3.94 9.52 1.86
CA GLY A 57 -3.90 10.88 2.40
C GLY A 57 -4.98 11.20 3.45
N ALA A 58 -5.94 10.30 3.71
CA ALA A 58 -7.08 10.57 4.59
C ALA A 58 -6.73 10.35 6.08
N CYS A 59 -5.88 11.25 6.59
CA CYS A 59 -5.35 11.20 7.95
C CYS A 59 -5.95 12.26 8.89
N ARG A 60 -6.59 13.31 8.36
CA ARG A 60 -6.80 14.56 9.10
C ARG A 60 -8.27 14.93 9.27
N ASN A 61 -9.00 14.96 8.17
CA ASN A 61 -10.33 15.58 8.09
C ASN A 61 -11.41 14.57 7.76
N GLY A 62 -12.66 14.89 8.15
CA GLY A 62 -13.82 14.02 7.95
C GLY A 62 -14.17 13.13 9.16
N GLY A 63 -13.34 13.16 10.22
CA GLY A 63 -13.57 12.44 11.46
C GLY A 63 -13.42 10.92 11.33
N ILE A 64 -13.77 10.19 12.39
CA ILE A 64 -13.56 8.74 12.49
C ILE A 64 -14.26 7.91 11.40
N LEU A 65 -15.28 8.46 10.75
CA LEU A 65 -16.02 7.78 9.68
C LEU A 65 -15.31 7.85 8.33
N LEU A 66 -14.40 8.81 8.14
CA LEU A 66 -13.66 9.04 6.89
C LEU A 66 -12.13 8.95 7.08
N GLN A 67 -11.64 8.80 8.31
CA GLN A 67 -10.22 8.57 8.52
C GLN A 67 -9.86 7.12 8.16
N THR A 68 -8.86 6.94 7.30
CA THR A 68 -8.35 5.62 6.89
C THR A 68 -6.89 5.42 7.28
N GLN A 69 -6.15 6.48 7.61
CA GLN A 69 -4.75 6.40 8.03
C GLN A 69 -4.47 7.19 9.31
N ASP A 70 -3.54 6.70 10.12
CA ASP A 70 -3.06 7.30 11.37
C ASP A 70 -1.68 7.98 11.26
N ILE A 71 -1.03 7.82 10.10
CA ILE A 71 0.31 8.35 9.81
C ILE A 71 0.34 8.99 8.42
N ASP A 72 1.16 10.02 8.24
CA ASP A 72 1.28 10.73 6.97
C ASP A 72 2.01 9.92 5.89
N ILE A 73 2.01 10.42 4.64
CA ILE A 73 2.62 9.77 3.48
C ILE A 73 4.11 9.46 3.71
N ALA A 74 4.87 10.41 4.26
CA ALA A 74 6.28 10.22 4.56
C ALA A 74 6.52 9.09 5.56
N SER A 75 5.67 8.99 6.59
CA SER A 75 5.72 7.92 7.57
C SER A 75 5.29 6.58 6.96
N GLN A 76 4.27 6.54 6.11
CA GLN A 76 3.86 5.32 5.40
C GLN A 76 5.01 4.75 4.55
N LEU A 77 5.73 5.62 3.83
CA LEU A 77 6.93 5.24 3.08
C LEU A 77 8.01 4.64 4.01
N ALA A 78 8.23 5.26 5.17
CA ALA A 78 9.20 4.78 6.16
C ALA A 78 8.83 3.41 6.77
N GLU A 79 7.53 3.12 6.89
CA GLU A 79 7.00 1.85 7.38
C GLU A 79 6.96 0.74 6.30
N GLY A 80 7.36 1.05 5.05
CA GLY A 80 7.50 0.06 3.98
C GLY A 80 6.34 0.03 2.97
N ILE A 81 5.37 0.94 3.07
CA ILE A 81 4.30 1.09 2.08
C ILE A 81 4.90 1.53 0.74
N ARG A 82 4.50 0.86 -0.34
CA ARG A 82 4.96 1.14 -1.72
C ARG A 82 3.82 1.23 -2.73
N CYS A 83 2.58 0.95 -2.33
CA CYS A 83 1.39 1.25 -3.12
C CYS A 83 0.50 2.27 -2.40
N PHE A 84 0.05 3.30 -3.11
CA PHE A 84 -0.73 4.38 -2.52
C PHE A 84 -2.01 4.60 -3.32
N ASP A 85 -3.17 4.43 -2.69
CA ASP A 85 -4.45 4.93 -3.22
C ASP A 85 -4.54 6.43 -2.93
N ILE A 86 -4.52 7.26 -3.98
CA ILE A 86 -4.54 8.72 -3.90
C ILE A 86 -5.75 9.24 -4.65
N ARG A 87 -6.68 9.85 -3.90
CA ARG A 87 -7.94 10.36 -4.41
C ARG A 87 -7.95 11.87 -4.42
N LEU A 88 -8.23 12.42 -5.60
CA LEU A 88 -7.93 13.82 -5.92
C LEU A 88 -9.15 14.55 -6.45
N GLN A 89 -9.25 15.83 -6.11
CA GLN A 89 -10.25 16.73 -6.67
C GLN A 89 -9.58 18.01 -7.15
N ALA A 90 -9.94 18.46 -8.35
CA ALA A 90 -9.53 19.76 -8.85
C ALA A 90 -10.22 20.87 -8.06
N MET A 91 -9.42 21.84 -7.61
CA MET A 91 -9.85 23.00 -6.84
C MET A 91 -9.95 24.23 -7.76
N GLU A 92 -10.61 25.29 -7.27
CA GLU A 92 -10.86 26.51 -8.06
C GLU A 92 -9.56 27.23 -8.49
N ASP A 93 -8.49 27.08 -7.71
CA ASP A 93 -7.16 27.62 -8.00
C ASP A 93 -6.35 26.77 -9.01
N GLY A 94 -6.95 25.71 -9.55
CA GLY A 94 -6.33 24.81 -10.52
C GLY A 94 -5.41 23.74 -9.91
N LYS A 95 -5.32 23.67 -8.58
CA LYS A 95 -4.57 22.61 -7.88
C LYS A 95 -5.40 21.35 -7.70
N LEU A 96 -4.73 20.25 -7.41
CA LEU A 96 -5.36 19.00 -6.97
C LEU A 96 -5.22 18.86 -5.46
N GLY A 97 -6.34 18.95 -4.75
CA GLY A 97 -6.40 18.60 -3.34
C GLY A 97 -6.61 17.10 -3.14
N VAL A 98 -6.14 16.55 -2.02
CA VAL A 98 -6.43 15.18 -1.61
C VAL A 98 -7.72 15.12 -0.80
N TYR A 99 -8.61 14.19 -1.14
CA TYR A 99 -9.95 14.09 -0.57
C TYR A 99 -10.31 12.65 -0.18
N HIS A 100 -11.23 12.52 0.78
CA HIS A 100 -12.02 11.30 0.98
C HIS A 100 -13.50 11.71 1.09
N GLY A 101 -14.30 11.30 0.11
CA GLY A 101 -15.65 11.80 -0.08
C GLY A 101 -15.65 13.33 -0.13
N PRO A 102 -16.43 14.02 0.72
CA PRO A 102 -16.46 15.48 0.75
C PRO A 102 -15.30 16.12 1.52
N ALA A 103 -14.47 15.34 2.22
CA ALA A 103 -13.50 15.86 3.17
C ALA A 103 -12.14 16.12 2.50
N PHE A 104 -11.81 17.40 2.30
CA PHE A 104 -10.46 17.84 1.93
C PHE A 104 -9.49 17.53 3.08
N GLN A 105 -8.34 16.96 2.78
CA GLN A 105 -7.38 16.49 3.79
C GLN A 105 -6.27 17.50 4.13
N ASP A 106 -6.43 18.78 3.77
CA ASP A 106 -5.45 19.85 3.99
C ASP A 106 -4.06 19.56 3.40
N ILE A 107 -4.00 18.76 2.35
CA ILE A 107 -2.77 18.44 1.60
C ILE A 107 -3.08 18.39 0.10
N TYR A 108 -2.07 18.72 -0.71
CA TYR A 108 -2.16 18.80 -2.16
C TYR A 108 -1.33 17.71 -2.84
N TRP A 109 -1.77 17.32 -4.04
CA TRP A 109 -1.11 16.30 -4.86
C TRP A 109 0.36 16.64 -5.12
N GLU A 110 0.64 17.81 -5.68
CA GLU A 110 1.98 18.13 -6.14
C GLU A 110 2.89 18.53 -4.97
N GLU A 111 2.46 19.48 -4.14
CA GLU A 111 3.30 20.10 -3.11
C GLU A 111 3.59 19.19 -1.91
N ASN A 112 2.72 18.20 -1.65
CA ASN A 112 2.86 17.28 -0.53
C ASN A 112 3.13 15.86 -1.00
N VAL A 113 2.17 15.25 -1.70
CA VAL A 113 2.21 13.80 -1.99
C VAL A 113 3.32 13.44 -2.98
N LEU A 114 3.30 14.04 -4.17
CA LEU A 114 4.30 13.78 -5.21
C LEU A 114 5.70 14.25 -4.76
N ALA A 115 5.78 15.37 -4.06
CA ALA A 115 7.04 15.85 -3.48
C ALA A 115 7.65 14.86 -2.48
N ASP A 116 6.84 14.23 -1.62
CA ASP A 116 7.30 13.20 -0.68
C ASP A 116 7.72 11.92 -1.40
N PHE A 117 6.97 11.50 -2.43
CA PHE A 117 7.33 10.35 -3.29
C PHE A 117 8.68 10.54 -3.98
N ILE A 118 8.89 11.67 -4.64
CA ILE A 118 10.14 11.97 -5.34
C ILE A 118 11.31 12.05 -4.34
N ARG A 119 11.13 12.74 -3.20
CA ARG A 119 12.16 12.83 -2.17
C ARG A 119 12.53 11.46 -1.61
N PHE A 120 11.55 10.58 -1.45
CA PHE A 120 11.78 9.22 -0.99
C PHE A 120 12.57 8.39 -2.03
N LEU A 121 12.18 8.43 -3.30
CA LEU A 121 12.86 7.71 -4.38
C LEU A 121 14.30 8.22 -4.61
N GLN A 122 14.55 9.52 -4.42
CA GLN A 122 15.91 10.08 -4.43
C GLN A 122 16.79 9.51 -3.32
N LYS A 123 16.22 9.30 -2.12
CA LYS A 123 16.95 8.73 -0.97
C LYS A 123 17.07 7.21 -1.05
N ASN A 124 16.10 6.55 -1.67
CA ASN A 124 15.99 5.10 -1.77
C ASN A 124 15.81 4.69 -3.24
N PRO A 125 16.83 4.87 -4.10
CA PRO A 125 16.71 4.61 -5.54
C PRO A 125 16.51 3.13 -5.86
N SER A 126 16.67 2.23 -4.89
CA SER A 126 16.32 0.82 -5.04
C SER A 126 14.81 0.58 -5.07
N GLU A 127 14.00 1.50 -4.56
CA GLU A 127 12.57 1.30 -4.40
C GLU A 127 11.81 1.73 -5.66
N THR A 128 10.58 1.23 -5.81
CA THR A 128 9.60 1.76 -6.77
C THR A 128 8.31 2.03 -6.03
N LEU A 129 7.52 2.98 -6.53
CA LEU A 129 6.18 3.26 -6.01
C LEU A 129 5.12 2.88 -7.05
N ILE A 130 3.97 2.43 -6.56
CA ILE A 130 2.75 2.29 -7.35
C ILE A 130 1.76 3.29 -6.79
N VAL A 131 1.15 4.10 -7.64
CA VAL A 131 0.19 5.11 -7.20
C VAL A 131 -1.10 4.91 -7.98
N SER A 132 -2.13 4.44 -7.29
CA SER A 132 -3.48 4.40 -7.83
C SER A 132 -4.08 5.80 -7.75
N LEU A 133 -4.36 6.39 -8.90
CA LEU A 133 -4.93 7.73 -9.01
C LEU A 133 -6.42 7.61 -9.34
N LYS A 134 -7.24 8.28 -8.53
CA LYS A 134 -8.69 8.38 -8.74
C LYS A 134 -9.16 9.83 -8.61
N LYS A 135 -10.08 10.22 -9.47
CA LYS A 135 -10.88 11.42 -9.28
C LYS A 135 -11.91 11.17 -8.19
N GLU A 136 -11.83 11.95 -7.11
CA GLU A 136 -12.78 11.85 -6.01
C GLU A 136 -14.11 12.52 -6.34
N ASN A 137 -14.10 13.83 -6.57
CA ASN A 137 -15.31 14.58 -6.95
C ASN A 137 -15.04 15.51 -8.14
N GLY A 138 -16.02 16.36 -8.45
CA GLY A 138 -15.90 17.37 -9.48
C GLY A 138 -15.91 16.80 -10.90
N LYS A 139 -15.70 17.70 -11.87
CA LYS A 139 -15.72 17.40 -13.30
C LYS A 139 -14.44 16.68 -13.72
N ILE A 140 -14.60 15.64 -14.53
CA ILE A 140 -13.48 14.86 -15.08
C ILE A 140 -12.51 15.74 -15.90
N SER A 141 -13.03 16.76 -16.60
CA SER A 141 -12.21 17.69 -17.40
C SER A 141 -11.28 18.56 -16.55
N ASP A 142 -11.72 18.97 -15.36
CA ASP A 142 -10.93 19.84 -14.48
C ASP A 142 -9.86 19.03 -13.75
N TYR A 143 -10.22 17.80 -13.34
CA TYR A 143 -9.27 16.80 -12.87
C TYR A 143 -8.20 16.50 -13.92
N ALA A 144 -8.60 16.18 -15.15
CA ALA A 144 -7.68 15.87 -16.25
C ALA A 144 -6.68 17.00 -16.50
N ARG A 145 -7.16 18.25 -16.61
CA ARG A 145 -6.32 19.43 -16.83
C ARG A 145 -5.30 19.64 -15.72
N SER A 146 -5.73 19.50 -14.47
CA SER A 146 -4.87 19.76 -13.30
C SER A 146 -3.88 18.62 -13.07
N LEU A 147 -4.26 17.38 -13.42
CA LEU A 147 -3.38 16.23 -13.33
C LEU A 147 -2.32 16.28 -14.43
N SER A 148 -2.73 16.55 -15.68
CA SER A 148 -1.79 16.62 -16.81
C SER A 148 -0.77 17.73 -16.62
N SER A 149 -1.18 18.90 -16.09
CA SER A 149 -0.26 20.00 -15.81
C SER A 149 0.86 19.65 -14.82
N THR A 150 0.63 18.65 -13.95
CA THR A 150 1.65 18.11 -13.05
C THR A 150 2.45 16.99 -13.73
N LEU A 151 1.75 16.04 -14.36
CA LEU A 151 2.37 14.85 -14.96
C LEU A 151 3.20 15.14 -16.21
N GLU A 152 3.00 16.28 -16.88
CA GLU A 152 3.75 16.70 -18.08
C GLU A 152 5.01 17.51 -17.75
N LYS A 153 5.22 17.88 -16.48
CA LYS A 153 6.39 18.67 -16.06
C LYS A 153 7.70 17.95 -16.38
N PRO A 154 8.62 18.53 -17.19
CA PRO A 154 9.86 17.88 -17.60
C PRO A 154 10.73 17.40 -16.44
N GLU A 155 10.73 18.13 -15.33
CA GLU A 155 11.51 17.80 -14.12
C GLU A 155 11.05 16.53 -13.41
N TYR A 156 9.80 16.08 -13.64
CA TYR A 156 9.25 14.87 -13.02
C TYR A 156 9.27 13.64 -13.95
N GLN A 157 9.40 13.83 -15.27
CA GLN A 157 9.28 12.77 -16.26
C GLN A 157 10.19 11.56 -15.99
N SER A 158 11.40 11.79 -15.49
CA SER A 158 12.38 10.73 -15.20
C SER A 158 11.96 9.81 -14.05
N TYR A 159 11.04 10.26 -13.18
CA TYR A 159 10.48 9.47 -12.09
C TYR A 159 9.25 8.67 -12.52
N PHE A 160 8.76 8.80 -13.75
CA PHE A 160 7.52 8.15 -14.16
C PHE A 160 7.77 6.99 -15.09
N ILE A 161 7.09 5.88 -14.86
CA ILE A 161 6.96 4.81 -15.85
C ILE A 161 6.04 5.32 -16.94
N GLN A 162 6.55 5.42 -18.17
CA GLN A 162 5.78 5.91 -19.31
C GLN A 162 4.93 4.78 -19.90
N ASP A 163 5.59 3.67 -20.24
CA ASP A 163 4.98 2.53 -20.91
C ASP A 163 4.92 1.34 -19.95
N PHE A 164 3.70 0.91 -19.63
CA PHE A 164 3.46 -0.27 -18.82
C PHE A 164 3.54 -1.56 -19.65
N ARG A 165 4.10 -2.61 -19.04
CA ARG A 165 3.96 -3.99 -19.51
C ARG A 165 3.51 -4.90 -18.36
N PRO A 166 2.72 -5.96 -18.62
CA PRO A 166 2.26 -6.88 -17.58
C PRO A 166 3.41 -7.54 -16.81
N ASP A 167 4.52 -7.76 -17.53
CA ASP A 167 5.75 -8.41 -17.06
C ASP A 167 6.84 -7.44 -16.63
N ILE A 168 6.53 -6.14 -16.47
CA ILE A 168 7.52 -5.11 -16.12
C ILE A 168 8.29 -5.52 -14.87
N THR A 169 9.62 -5.39 -14.93
CA THR A 169 10.50 -5.86 -13.86
C THR A 169 10.78 -4.78 -12.83
N LEU A 170 11.14 -5.19 -11.62
CA LEU A 170 11.54 -4.27 -10.55
C LEU A 170 12.69 -3.37 -11.00
N GLY A 171 13.70 -3.91 -11.69
CA GLY A 171 14.85 -3.17 -12.20
C GLY A 171 14.48 -2.03 -13.15
N GLU A 172 13.47 -2.22 -13.99
CA GLU A 172 12.94 -1.17 -14.87
C GLU A 172 12.19 -0.07 -14.11
N CYS A 173 11.63 -0.45 -12.95
CA CYS A 173 10.80 0.38 -12.08
C CYS A 173 11.57 1.12 -10.97
N ARG A 174 12.79 0.69 -10.62
CA ARG A 174 13.57 1.32 -9.55
C ARG A 174 13.75 2.81 -9.77
N GLY A 175 13.56 3.59 -8.70
CA GLY A 175 13.62 5.05 -8.71
C GLY A 175 12.41 5.72 -9.37
N LYS A 176 11.35 4.97 -9.73
CA LYS A 176 10.20 5.48 -10.48
C LYS A 176 8.86 5.16 -9.83
N ILE A 177 7.82 5.75 -10.40
CA ILE A 177 6.42 5.64 -10.02
C ILE A 177 5.66 5.02 -11.20
N LEU A 178 4.98 3.91 -10.94
CA LEU A 178 3.97 3.36 -11.83
C LEU A 178 2.60 3.92 -11.43
N PHE A 179 2.02 4.78 -12.27
CA PHE A 179 0.65 5.25 -12.06
C PHE A 179 -0.37 4.24 -12.58
N MET A 180 -1.39 3.98 -11.78
CA MET A 180 -2.57 3.20 -12.15
C MET A 180 -3.79 4.13 -12.15
N HIS A 181 -4.27 4.52 -13.32
CA HIS A 181 -5.37 5.48 -13.47
C HIS A 181 -6.72 4.75 -13.40
N ARG A 182 -7.52 5.04 -12.36
CA ARG A 182 -8.85 4.44 -12.15
C ARG A 182 -9.96 5.07 -13.00
N ASP A 183 -9.71 6.26 -13.54
CA ASP A 183 -10.63 7.02 -14.39
C ASP A 183 -10.01 7.27 -15.77
N HIS A 184 -10.83 7.19 -16.83
CA HIS A 184 -10.46 7.71 -18.15
C HIS A 184 -10.68 9.25 -18.21
N ALA A 185 -9.71 9.99 -17.69
CA ALA A 185 -9.62 11.45 -17.69
C ALA A 185 -8.92 12.11 -18.89
N MET A 186 -7.82 11.55 -19.41
CA MET A 186 -6.98 12.10 -20.48
C MET A 186 -6.41 10.99 -21.37
N LYS A 187 -5.66 11.36 -22.42
CA LYS A 187 -4.92 10.41 -23.27
C LYS A 187 -3.44 10.45 -22.91
N ASN A 188 -2.71 9.39 -23.24
CA ASN A 188 -1.25 9.36 -23.12
C ASN A 188 -0.75 9.55 -21.68
N TYR A 189 -1.35 8.86 -20.72
CA TYR A 189 -0.86 8.93 -19.34
C TYR A 189 0.49 8.22 -19.20
N PRO A 190 1.41 8.72 -18.37
CA PRO A 190 2.43 7.83 -17.84
C PRO A 190 1.74 6.70 -17.03
N GLY A 191 2.19 5.47 -17.26
CA GLY A 191 1.79 4.30 -16.49
C GLY A 191 0.73 3.49 -17.22
N VAL A 192 -0.38 3.21 -16.55
CA VAL A 192 -1.40 2.30 -17.07
C VAL A 192 -2.81 2.75 -16.72
N GLU A 193 -3.71 2.64 -17.69
CA GLU A 193 -5.14 2.84 -17.50
C GLU A 193 -5.79 1.54 -17.01
N CYS A 194 -6.53 1.62 -15.90
CA CYS A 194 -7.32 0.51 -15.39
C CYS A 194 -8.65 0.43 -16.15
N LEU A 195 -8.72 -0.49 -17.10
CA LEU A 195 -9.87 -0.73 -17.96
C LEU A 195 -10.83 -1.76 -17.34
N GLY A 196 -12.07 -1.34 -17.21
CA GLY A 196 -13.20 -2.20 -16.93
C GLY A 196 -14.44 -1.40 -17.28
N SER A 197 -15.48 -2.06 -17.80
CA SER A 197 -16.81 -1.45 -17.88
C SER A 197 -17.28 -1.16 -16.44
N VAL A 198 -16.86 0.00 -15.91
CA VAL A 198 -16.97 0.42 -14.51
C VAL A 198 -16.08 -0.43 -13.58
N TRP A 199 -15.13 0.20 -12.86
CA TRP A 199 -14.48 -0.41 -11.69
C TRP A 199 -15.57 -1.04 -10.82
N GLY A 200 -15.52 -2.35 -10.59
CA GLY A 200 -16.63 -3.05 -9.95
C GLY A 200 -16.97 -2.45 -8.60
N ASP A 201 -18.17 -1.87 -8.48
CA ASP A 201 -18.60 -1.21 -7.25
C ASP A 201 -18.91 -2.24 -6.17
N ASN A 202 -18.22 -2.14 -5.03
CA ASN A 202 -18.37 -3.03 -3.87
C ASN A 202 -18.33 -4.53 -4.24
N ALA A 203 -17.27 -4.94 -4.97
CA ALA A 203 -17.21 -6.26 -5.59
C ALA A 203 -15.79 -6.84 -5.69
N THR A 204 -15.72 -8.15 -5.92
CA THR A 204 -14.53 -8.83 -6.45
C THR A 204 -14.67 -9.02 -7.97
N PHE A 205 -13.71 -8.57 -8.77
CA PHE A 205 -13.81 -8.55 -10.23
C PHE A 205 -12.47 -8.73 -10.95
N ASN A 206 -12.54 -9.03 -12.24
CA ASN A 206 -11.38 -9.01 -13.14
C ASN A 206 -11.26 -7.62 -13.77
N MET A 207 -10.04 -7.10 -13.82
CA MET A 207 -9.71 -5.80 -14.39
C MET A 207 -8.70 -5.99 -15.52
N SER A 208 -8.89 -5.27 -16.62
CA SER A 208 -7.87 -5.13 -17.66
C SER A 208 -7.04 -3.88 -17.37
N MET A 209 -5.79 -3.86 -17.79
CA MET A 209 -4.90 -2.71 -17.64
C MET A 209 -4.27 -2.46 -19.00
N ARG A 210 -4.31 -1.23 -19.50
CA ARG A 210 -3.79 -0.92 -20.84
C ARG A 210 -2.90 0.32 -20.82
N ASP A 211 -1.74 0.21 -21.46
CA ASP A 211 -0.85 1.34 -21.68
C ASP A 211 -1.24 2.13 -22.94
N ASN A 212 -0.48 3.18 -23.27
CA ASN A 212 -0.75 4.00 -24.45
C ASN A 212 -0.44 3.29 -25.78
N ASN A 213 0.38 2.24 -25.76
CA ASN A 213 0.75 1.45 -26.93
C ASN A 213 -0.26 0.31 -27.22
N GLY A 214 -1.26 0.13 -26.34
CA GLY A 214 -2.25 -0.92 -26.46
C GLY A 214 -1.82 -2.26 -25.83
N THR A 215 -0.72 -2.28 -25.10
CA THR A 215 -0.26 -3.44 -24.32
C THR A 215 -1.27 -3.70 -23.20
N GLU A 216 -1.77 -4.93 -23.09
CA GLU A 216 -2.77 -5.30 -22.09
C GLU A 216 -2.22 -6.22 -21.00
N GLY A 217 -2.48 -5.87 -19.75
CA GLY A 217 -2.36 -6.72 -18.57
C GLY A 217 -3.72 -7.04 -17.96
N ARG A 218 -3.73 -7.98 -17.01
CA ARG A 218 -4.93 -8.36 -16.26
C ARG A 218 -4.65 -8.33 -14.77
N ALA A 219 -5.65 -7.97 -13.99
CA ALA A 219 -5.64 -8.04 -12.55
C ALA A 219 -6.91 -8.71 -12.01
N ILE A 220 -6.79 -9.39 -10.87
CA ILE A 220 -7.93 -9.71 -10.00
C ILE A 220 -8.00 -8.66 -8.88
N VAL A 221 -9.17 -8.09 -8.66
CA VAL A 221 -9.38 -7.03 -7.67
C VAL A 221 -10.44 -7.48 -6.68
N GLU A 222 -10.17 -7.32 -5.40
CA GLU A 222 -11.14 -7.43 -4.30
C GLU A 222 -11.31 -6.05 -3.69
N ASP A 223 -12.48 -5.45 -3.91
CA ASP A 223 -12.85 -4.11 -3.41
C ASP A 223 -14.28 -4.12 -2.87
N GLU A 224 -14.63 -5.11 -2.04
CA GLU A 224 -15.88 -5.11 -1.28
C GLU A 224 -15.71 -4.17 -0.07
N TYR A 225 -15.92 -2.88 -0.29
CA TYR A 225 -15.60 -1.81 0.67
C TYR A 225 -16.75 -1.45 1.61
N LEU A 226 -18.01 -1.80 1.31
CA LEU A 226 -19.18 -1.35 2.08
C LEU A 226 -20.02 -2.52 2.62
N TYR A 227 -20.23 -2.52 3.94
CA TYR A 227 -21.02 -3.52 4.65
C TYR A 227 -22.11 -2.88 5.53
N PRO A 228 -23.14 -3.66 5.93
CA PRO A 228 -24.16 -3.17 6.87
C PRO A 228 -23.65 -2.89 8.29
N SER A 229 -22.59 -3.57 8.74
CA SER A 229 -21.95 -3.40 10.05
C SER A 229 -20.56 -4.05 10.07
N ASP A 230 -19.74 -3.68 11.06
CA ASP A 230 -18.43 -4.28 11.33
C ASP A 230 -18.49 -5.68 11.95
N GLU A 231 -19.69 -6.22 12.19
CA GLU A 231 -19.88 -7.67 12.42
C GLU A 231 -19.53 -8.49 11.17
N LYS A 232 -19.56 -7.86 9.97
CA LYS A 232 -19.14 -8.47 8.72
C LYS A 232 -17.62 -8.50 8.51
N ALA A 233 -16.82 -7.99 9.45
CA ALA A 233 -15.36 -8.03 9.36
C ALA A 233 -14.80 -9.45 9.15
N GLY A 234 -15.43 -10.48 9.71
CA GLY A 234 -15.05 -11.87 9.45
C GLY A 234 -15.28 -12.30 8.00
N TYR A 235 -16.38 -11.86 7.39
CA TYR A 235 -16.64 -12.09 5.97
C TYR A 235 -15.65 -11.32 5.10
N LYS A 236 -15.43 -10.02 5.37
CA LYS A 236 -14.42 -9.21 4.67
C LYS A 236 -13.05 -9.88 4.70
N THR A 237 -12.62 -10.33 5.88
CA THR A 237 -11.36 -11.09 6.05
C THR A 237 -11.29 -12.29 5.11
N GLN A 238 -12.38 -13.05 4.99
CA GLN A 238 -12.40 -14.22 4.11
C GLN A 238 -12.29 -13.83 2.64
N VAL A 239 -13.00 -12.81 2.17
CA VAL A 239 -12.92 -12.35 0.77
C VAL A 239 -11.50 -11.87 0.44
N CYS A 240 -10.85 -11.11 1.34
CA CYS A 240 -9.46 -10.70 1.17
C CYS A 240 -8.52 -11.91 1.06
N ILE A 241 -8.68 -12.89 1.96
CA ILE A 241 -7.88 -14.12 1.97
C ILE A 241 -8.09 -14.92 0.68
N ASP A 242 -9.32 -15.01 0.17
CA ASP A 242 -9.63 -15.73 -1.05
C ASP A 242 -8.93 -15.08 -2.27
N ASN A 243 -8.91 -13.75 -2.36
CA ASN A 243 -8.18 -13.06 -3.44
C ASN A 243 -6.66 -13.24 -3.34
N ILE A 244 -6.10 -13.17 -2.12
CA ILE A 244 -4.68 -13.45 -1.86
C ILE A 244 -4.33 -14.90 -2.24
N ASN A 245 -5.18 -15.87 -1.87
CA ASN A 245 -4.97 -17.28 -2.20
C ASN A 245 -5.02 -17.52 -3.71
N LYS A 246 -5.94 -16.86 -4.44
CA LYS A 246 -5.98 -16.92 -5.90
C LYS A 246 -4.63 -16.47 -6.49
N ARG A 247 -4.11 -15.31 -6.08
CA ARG A 247 -2.79 -14.83 -6.52
C ARG A 247 -1.66 -15.78 -6.13
N ALA A 248 -1.65 -16.27 -4.90
CA ALA A 248 -0.61 -17.19 -4.41
C ALA A 248 -0.63 -18.55 -5.11
N SER A 249 -1.79 -18.97 -5.64
CA SER A 249 -1.94 -20.24 -6.38
C SER A 249 -1.51 -20.17 -7.85
N GLU A 250 -1.27 -18.96 -8.36
CA GLU A 250 -0.90 -18.77 -9.75
C GLU A 250 0.54 -19.25 -10.04
N PRO A 251 0.81 -19.76 -11.25
CA PRO A 251 2.15 -20.17 -11.65
C PRO A 251 3.20 -19.06 -11.47
N ALA A 252 4.44 -19.43 -11.19
CA ALA A 252 5.55 -18.48 -11.03
C ALA A 252 5.82 -17.62 -12.28
N ASN A 253 5.42 -18.10 -13.46
CA ASN A 253 5.50 -17.37 -14.73
C ASN A 253 4.21 -16.59 -15.08
N SER A 254 3.21 -16.52 -14.20
CA SER A 254 1.99 -15.73 -14.39
C SER A 254 2.27 -14.23 -14.34
N ASP A 255 1.72 -13.48 -15.29
CA ASP A 255 1.69 -12.00 -15.31
C ASP A 255 0.38 -11.44 -14.71
N LEU A 256 -0.38 -12.27 -13.98
CA LEU A 256 -1.62 -11.82 -13.35
C LEU A 256 -1.30 -10.94 -12.13
N TRP A 257 -1.72 -9.69 -12.20
CA TRP A 257 -1.69 -8.77 -11.06
C TRP A 257 -2.83 -9.10 -10.09
N ALA A 258 -2.67 -8.76 -8.82
CA ALA A 258 -3.74 -8.87 -7.84
C ALA A 258 -3.73 -7.67 -6.91
N ILE A 259 -4.91 -7.14 -6.62
CA ILE A 259 -5.12 -6.01 -5.71
C ILE A 259 -6.20 -6.42 -4.71
N THR A 260 -5.86 -6.38 -3.43
CA THR A 260 -6.78 -6.72 -2.34
C THR A 260 -6.92 -5.52 -1.42
N PHE A 261 -8.13 -4.99 -1.27
CA PHE A 261 -8.42 -3.93 -0.32
C PHE A 261 -8.82 -4.54 1.01
N VAL A 262 -7.94 -4.55 2.01
CA VAL A 262 -8.26 -5.01 3.38
C VAL A 262 -9.20 -4.01 4.08
N SER A 263 -9.17 -2.76 3.61
CA SER A 263 -10.06 -1.67 4.01
C SER A 263 -11.53 -1.98 3.79
N ALA A 264 -12.37 -1.50 4.69
CA ALA A 264 -13.82 -1.59 4.60
C ALA A 264 -14.50 -0.59 5.53
N THR A 265 -15.77 -0.32 5.29
CA THR A 265 -16.58 0.57 6.10
C THR A 265 -18.02 0.08 6.24
N ALA A 266 -18.73 0.61 7.22
CA ALA A 266 -20.16 0.45 7.41
C ALA A 266 -20.80 1.78 7.81
N VAL A 267 -20.40 2.90 7.17
CA VAL A 267 -20.98 4.22 7.42
C VAL A 267 -22.52 4.17 7.26
N PRO A 268 -23.30 4.77 8.18
CA PRO A 268 -22.86 5.60 9.32
C PRO A 268 -22.62 4.84 10.63
N VAL A 269 -22.75 3.51 10.64
CA VAL A 269 -22.67 2.68 11.86
C VAL A 269 -21.24 2.55 12.36
N SER A 270 -20.32 2.16 11.48
CA SER A 270 -18.92 1.91 11.83
C SER A 270 -18.00 2.48 10.74
N GLY A 271 -17.02 3.29 11.15
CA GLY A 271 -15.97 3.80 10.27
C GLY A 271 -14.83 2.80 10.03
N PRO A 272 -13.86 3.15 9.17
CA PRO A 272 -12.76 2.27 8.75
C PRO A 272 -11.96 1.63 9.90
N ILE A 273 -11.73 2.36 11.00
CA ILE A 273 -10.94 1.85 12.15
C ILE A 273 -11.54 0.56 12.74
N HIS A 274 -12.87 0.45 12.78
CA HIS A 274 -13.56 -0.70 13.36
C HIS A 274 -13.33 -1.98 12.54
N PHE A 275 -13.20 -1.85 11.22
CA PHE A 275 -12.81 -2.95 10.34
C PHE A 275 -11.32 -3.22 10.45
N ALA A 276 -10.45 -2.20 10.38
CA ALA A 276 -9.00 -2.37 10.47
C ALA A 276 -8.56 -3.13 11.73
N GLU A 277 -9.20 -2.85 12.88
CA GLU A 277 -8.97 -3.56 14.14
C GLU A 277 -9.34 -5.05 14.09
N LYS A 278 -10.24 -5.45 13.21
CA LYS A 278 -10.75 -6.83 13.12
C LYS A 278 -10.20 -7.61 11.93
N VAL A 279 -9.83 -6.94 10.83
CA VAL A 279 -9.44 -7.57 9.56
C VAL A 279 -7.90 -7.68 9.42
N ASN A 280 -7.15 -6.62 9.79
CA ASN A 280 -5.71 -6.56 9.52
C ASN A 280 -4.93 -7.74 10.13
N GLU A 281 -5.12 -8.03 11.42
CA GLU A 281 -4.38 -9.09 12.10
C GLU A 281 -4.67 -10.50 11.53
N PRO A 282 -5.94 -10.92 11.33
CA PRO A 282 -6.24 -12.18 10.67
C PRO A 282 -5.64 -12.33 9.27
N VAL A 283 -5.69 -11.28 8.44
CA VAL A 283 -5.07 -11.27 7.11
C VAL A 283 -3.55 -11.42 7.21
N ALA A 284 -2.90 -10.68 8.11
CA ALA A 284 -1.46 -10.80 8.36
C ALA A 284 -1.06 -12.22 8.81
N LYS A 285 -1.82 -12.83 9.72
CA LYS A 285 -1.61 -14.21 10.17
C LYS A 285 -1.75 -15.20 9.02
N HIS A 286 -2.71 -14.97 8.12
CA HIS A 286 -2.86 -15.80 6.93
C HIS A 286 -1.65 -15.71 5.99
N ILE A 287 -1.21 -14.49 5.65
CA ILE A 287 -0.03 -14.26 4.79
C ILE A 287 1.21 -14.95 5.39
N ARG A 288 1.44 -14.82 6.70
CA ARG A 288 2.56 -15.51 7.38
C ARG A 288 2.49 -17.03 7.27
N ARG A 289 1.29 -17.62 7.28
CA ARG A 289 1.11 -19.08 7.09
C ARG A 289 1.35 -19.53 5.65
N LEU A 290 1.07 -18.69 4.66
CA LEU A 290 1.41 -18.97 3.26
C LEU A 290 2.92 -19.06 3.06
N GLY A 291 3.71 -18.32 3.83
CA GLY A 291 5.16 -18.31 3.73
C GLY A 291 5.63 -17.52 2.51
N LYS A 292 6.61 -18.06 1.76
CA LYS A 292 7.18 -17.39 0.58
C LYS A 292 6.25 -17.54 -0.63
N SER A 293 5.29 -16.62 -0.74
CA SER A 293 4.30 -16.59 -1.82
C SER A 293 3.99 -15.16 -2.25
N SER A 294 3.74 -14.98 -3.55
CA SER A 294 3.21 -13.74 -4.11
C SER A 294 1.77 -13.51 -3.62
N CYS A 295 1.55 -12.48 -2.82
CA CYS A 295 0.23 -12.06 -2.33
C CYS A 295 -0.37 -10.91 -3.15
N GLY A 296 0.40 -10.32 -4.07
CA GLY A 296 -0.01 -9.15 -4.85
C GLY A 296 0.06 -7.85 -4.03
N ILE A 297 -0.66 -6.83 -4.50
CA ILE A 297 -0.82 -5.56 -3.80
C ILE A 297 -1.93 -5.71 -2.75
N VAL A 298 -1.67 -5.29 -1.52
CA VAL A 298 -2.66 -5.34 -0.44
C VAL A 298 -2.77 -3.96 0.20
N LEU A 299 -3.92 -3.31 0.03
CA LEU A 299 -4.20 -1.95 0.52
C LEU A 299 -4.82 -2.00 1.92
N ILE A 300 -4.21 -1.30 2.86
CA ILE A 300 -4.43 -1.42 4.31
C ILE A 300 -4.99 -0.10 4.84
N ASP A 301 -6.00 -0.16 5.72
CA ASP A 301 -6.36 0.97 6.59
C ASP A 301 -5.53 0.94 7.88
N PHE A 302 -5.13 2.12 8.35
CA PHE A 302 -4.32 2.36 9.55
C PHE A 302 -3.00 1.62 9.50
N ALA A 303 -2.23 1.86 8.43
CA ALA A 303 -0.95 1.21 8.19
C ALA A 303 0.09 1.48 9.31
N GLY A 304 -0.04 2.59 10.05
CA GLY A 304 0.80 2.90 11.20
C GLY A 304 0.43 2.18 12.49
N SER A 305 -0.79 1.61 12.55
CA SER A 305 -1.25 0.89 13.72
C SER A 305 -0.49 -0.43 13.90
N ALA A 306 -0.46 -0.97 15.13
CA ALA A 306 0.19 -2.25 15.39
C ALA A 306 -0.32 -3.38 14.47
N LYS A 307 -1.65 -3.43 14.22
CA LYS A 307 -2.25 -4.44 13.35
C LYS A 307 -2.00 -4.16 11.86
N GLY A 308 -1.99 -2.88 11.45
CA GLY A 308 -1.59 -2.50 10.09
C GLY A 308 -0.16 -2.90 9.77
N LYS A 309 0.78 -2.59 10.67
CA LYS A 309 2.18 -3.01 10.58
C LYS A 309 2.34 -4.52 10.48
N MET A 310 1.53 -5.32 11.16
CA MET A 310 1.56 -6.79 11.00
C MET A 310 1.30 -7.23 9.55
N VAL A 311 0.40 -6.57 8.82
CA VAL A 311 0.13 -6.88 7.40
C VAL A 311 1.33 -6.47 6.55
N THR A 312 1.84 -5.25 6.75
CA THR A 312 3.01 -4.73 6.04
C THR A 312 4.22 -5.64 6.21
N GLU A 313 4.55 -6.02 7.44
CA GLU A 313 5.65 -6.94 7.75
C GLU A 313 5.45 -8.31 7.09
N ALA A 314 4.23 -8.86 7.16
CA ALA A 314 3.92 -10.17 6.59
C ALA A 314 4.12 -10.19 5.07
N LEU A 315 3.70 -9.14 4.37
CA LEU A 315 3.89 -8.98 2.92
C LEU A 315 5.35 -8.81 2.55
N ILE A 316 6.10 -7.97 3.27
CA ILE A 316 7.54 -7.79 3.01
C ILE A 316 8.28 -9.13 3.22
N GLN A 317 7.96 -9.84 4.31
CA GLN A 317 8.55 -11.15 4.62
C GLN A 317 8.18 -12.23 3.61
N SER A 318 6.99 -12.19 3.00
CA SER A 318 6.60 -13.19 1.99
C SER A 318 7.43 -13.10 0.70
N ASN A 319 8.17 -12.00 0.48
CA ASN A 319 9.09 -11.84 -0.64
C ASN A 319 10.52 -12.35 -0.35
N MET A 320 10.87 -12.56 0.93
CA MET A 320 12.25 -12.83 1.38
C MET A 320 12.53 -14.32 1.58
#